data_AF-A2ZIE3-F1
#
_entry.id   AF-A2ZIE3-F1
#
_cell.length_a   1.000
_cell.length_b   1.000
_cell.length_c   1.000
_cell.angle_alpha   90.00
_cell.angle_beta   90.00
_cell.angle_gamma   90.00
#
_symmetry.space_group_name_H-M   'P 1'
#
loop_
_entity.id
_entity.type
_entity.pdbx_description
1 polymer ?
#
loop_
_entity_poly.entity_id
_entity_poly.type
_entity_poly.pdbx_seq_one_letter_code
_entity_poly.pdbx_strand_id
1 'polypeptide(L)'
;MGCVLHLVAWALVAAVPCPDRSTALQAHHLPAAPARAAFPWAPPLLTLQERLAEEGKRKDRRNSCGLLKEIHVLEKSTQKLTDAIDAAPIPLFGDREADVREAAAELAAVCAAMRDGLEPLERQVREVFHRIVRSRVEGLDSSMHNAD
;
A
#
# COMPACT_ATOMS: atom_id res chain seq x y z
N MET A 1 13.55 -23.20 10.51
CA MET A 1 13.97 -22.00 9.77
C MET A 1 13.22 -21.78 8.45
N GLY A 2 12.98 -22.81 7.62
CA GLY A 2 12.26 -22.65 6.35
C GLY A 2 10.88 -21.99 6.45
N CYS A 3 10.08 -22.31 7.47
CA CYS A 3 8.77 -21.68 7.71
C CYS A 3 8.87 -20.17 8.03
N VAL A 4 9.93 -19.74 8.73
CA VAL A 4 10.17 -18.34 9.05
C VAL A 4 10.51 -17.57 7.78
N LEU A 5 11.42 -18.10 6.95
CA LEU A 5 11.76 -17.49 5.65
C LEU A 5 10.55 -17.39 4.73
N HIS A 6 9.73 -18.44 4.69
CA HIS A 6 8.51 -18.45 3.88
C HIS A 6 7.48 -17.42 4.39
N LEU A 7 7.36 -17.25 5.71
CA LEU A 7 6.48 -16.24 6.30
C LEU A 7 6.97 -14.82 6.01
N VAL A 8 8.29 -14.59 6.08
CA VAL A 8 8.89 -13.30 5.73
C VAL A 8 8.67 -12.99 4.25
N ALA A 9 8.91 -13.95 3.35
CA ALA A 9 8.66 -13.79 1.92
C ALA A 9 7.18 -13.47 1.65
N TRP A 10 6.26 -14.19 2.31
CA TRP A 10 4.83 -13.92 2.23
C TRP A 10 4.48 -12.50 2.74
N ALA A 11 5.02 -12.10 3.88
CA ALA A 11 4.75 -10.80 4.49
C ALA A 11 5.27 -9.63 3.62
N LEU A 12 6.41 -9.80 2.96
CA LEU A 12 6.94 -8.83 2.00
C LEU A 12 5.98 -8.63 0.81
N VAL A 13 5.47 -9.72 0.24
CA VAL A 13 4.45 -9.66 -0.82
C VAL A 13 3.16 -9.03 -0.32
N ALA A 14 2.74 -9.36 0.91
CA ALA A 14 1.55 -8.81 1.54
C ALA A 14 1.64 -7.30 1.84
N ALA A 15 2.85 -6.76 2.00
CA ALA A 15 3.08 -5.36 2.32
C ALA A 15 3.05 -4.45 1.09
N VAL A 16 3.26 -4.99 -0.12
CA VAL A 16 3.24 -4.20 -1.36
C VAL A 16 1.79 -3.95 -1.79
N PRO A 17 1.34 -2.68 -1.87
CA PRO A 17 0.03 -2.37 -2.42
C PRO A 17 0.08 -2.50 -3.95
N CYS A 18 -0.39 -3.62 -4.49
CA CYS A 18 -0.58 -3.82 -5.92
C CYS A 18 -2.01 -4.32 -6.24
N PRO A 19 -2.51 -4.12 -7.47
CA PRO A 19 -3.85 -4.57 -7.88
C PRO A 19 -4.06 -6.08 -7.67
N ASP A 20 -3.01 -6.86 -7.92
CA ASP A 20 -3.00 -8.33 -7.80
C ASP A 20 -2.62 -8.82 -6.40
N ARG A 21 -2.60 -7.95 -5.40
CA ARG A 21 -2.22 -8.33 -4.04
C ARG A 21 -3.08 -9.47 -3.49
N SER A 22 -4.40 -9.44 -3.71
CA SER A 22 -5.27 -10.52 -3.24
C SER A 22 -5.01 -11.85 -3.94
N THR A 23 -4.75 -11.83 -5.24
CA THR A 23 -4.52 -13.05 -6.03
C THR A 23 -3.16 -13.64 -5.69
N ALA A 24 -2.12 -12.80 -5.54
CA ALA A 24 -0.80 -13.21 -5.07
C ALA A 24 -0.85 -13.81 -3.65
N LEU A 25 -1.60 -13.20 -2.72
CA LEU A 25 -1.75 -13.72 -1.35
C LEU A 25 -2.58 -15.00 -1.27
N GLN A 26 -3.47 -15.24 -2.24
CA GLN A 26 -4.21 -16.50 -2.34
C GLN A 26 -3.37 -17.63 -2.95
N ALA A 27 -2.51 -17.32 -3.91
CA ALA A 27 -1.57 -18.28 -4.52
C ALA A 27 -0.43 -18.67 -3.57
N HIS A 28 0.04 -17.72 -2.75
CA HIS A 28 1.01 -17.96 -1.69
C HIS A 28 0.27 -18.20 -0.38
N HIS A 29 -0.14 -19.44 -0.11
CA HIS A 29 -0.74 -19.78 1.18
C HIS A 29 0.22 -19.46 2.35
N LEU A 30 -0.33 -19.11 3.52
CA LEU A 30 0.46 -18.99 4.74
C LEU A 30 1.23 -20.31 4.97
N PRO A 31 2.52 -20.28 5.33
CA PRO A 31 3.28 -21.50 5.52
C PRO A 31 2.66 -22.39 6.60
N ALA A 32 2.70 -23.70 6.35
CA ALA A 32 2.25 -24.70 7.32
C ALA A 32 2.90 -24.47 8.68
N ALA A 33 2.06 -24.42 9.71
CA ALA A 33 2.47 -24.20 11.07
C ALA A 33 3.45 -25.30 11.53
N PRO A 34 4.62 -24.95 12.11
CA PRO A 34 5.42 -25.93 12.82
C PRO A 34 4.64 -26.45 14.04
N ALA A 35 4.83 -27.72 14.39
CA ALA A 35 4.19 -28.29 15.57
C ALA A 35 4.53 -27.44 16.82
N ARG A 36 3.52 -27.01 17.58
CA ARG A 36 3.68 -26.15 18.79
C ARG A 36 4.72 -26.68 19.77
N ALA A 37 4.84 -28.00 19.89
CA ALA A 37 5.75 -28.68 20.80
C ALA A 37 7.18 -28.84 20.26
N ALA A 38 7.41 -28.62 18.96
CA ALA A 38 8.71 -28.88 18.35
C ALA A 38 9.74 -27.78 18.66
N PHE A 39 9.30 -26.54 18.91
CA PHE A 39 10.22 -25.41 19.12
C PHE A 39 9.65 -24.33 20.05
N PRO A 40 10.48 -23.72 20.94
CA PRO A 40 10.06 -22.62 21.82
C PRO A 40 9.52 -21.37 21.10
N TRP A 41 9.98 -21.12 19.87
CA TRP A 41 9.52 -19.99 19.04
C TRP A 41 8.25 -20.31 18.23
N ALA A 42 7.77 -21.56 18.22
CA ALA A 42 6.60 -21.96 17.43
C ALA A 42 5.29 -21.31 17.91
N PRO A 43 4.99 -21.23 19.24
CA PRO A 43 3.80 -20.54 19.73
C PRO A 43 3.70 -19.05 19.32
N PRO A 44 4.71 -18.18 19.53
CA PRO A 44 4.62 -16.79 19.10
C PRO A 44 4.50 -16.64 17.58
N LEU A 45 5.16 -17.51 16.79
CA LEU A 45 5.01 -17.50 15.32
C LEU A 45 3.56 -17.80 14.90
N LEU A 46 2.92 -18.79 15.52
CA LEU A 46 1.53 -19.14 15.26
C LEU A 46 0.57 -18.00 15.57
N THR A 47 0.75 -17.33 16.72
CA THR A 47 -0.08 -16.17 17.06
C THR A 47 0.08 -15.03 16.05
N LEU A 48 1.28 -14.86 15.50
CA LEU A 48 1.55 -13.85 14.47
C LEU A 48 0.87 -14.23 13.15
N GLN A 49 0.91 -15.49 12.75
CA GLN A 49 0.21 -16.02 11.57
C GLN A 49 -1.31 -15.84 11.66
N GLU A 50 -1.92 -16.14 12.81
CA GLU A 50 -3.35 -15.94 13.06
C GLU A 50 -3.72 -14.46 12.96
N ARG A 51 -2.93 -13.57 13.58
CA ARG A 51 -3.16 -12.13 13.50
C ARG A 51 -3.03 -11.59 12.07
N LEU A 52 -2.05 -12.07 11.29
CA LEU A 52 -1.89 -11.68 9.90
C LEU A 52 -3.07 -12.15 9.04
N ALA A 53 -3.57 -13.37 9.27
CA ALA A 53 -4.75 -13.88 8.58
C ALA A 53 -6.01 -13.06 8.90
N GLU A 54 -6.20 -12.67 10.18
CA GLU A 54 -7.32 -11.82 10.59
C GLU A 54 -7.21 -10.39 10.05
N GLU A 55 -6.02 -9.78 10.07
CA GLU A 55 -5.78 -8.47 9.45
C GLU A 55 -5.99 -8.51 7.93
N GLY A 56 -5.64 -9.62 7.26
CA GLY A 56 -5.89 -9.83 5.83
C GLY A 56 -7.37 -9.85 5.45
N LYS A 57 -8.25 -10.32 6.36
CA LYS A 57 -9.72 -10.34 6.16
C LYS A 57 -10.37 -8.98 6.39
N ARG A 58 -9.72 -8.04 7.09
CA ARG A 58 -10.27 -6.70 7.42
C ARG A 58 -10.26 -5.72 6.24
N LYS A 59 -10.21 -6.22 5.00
CA LYS A 59 -9.84 -5.52 3.76
C LYS A 59 -10.69 -4.28 3.41
N ASP A 60 -11.86 -4.09 4.01
CA ASP A 60 -12.80 -3.00 3.66
C ASP A 60 -13.07 -1.95 4.75
N ARG A 61 -12.54 -2.11 5.97
CA ARG A 61 -12.99 -1.26 7.11
C ARG A 61 -12.03 -0.12 7.49
N ARG A 62 -10.85 -0.05 6.90
CA ARG A 62 -9.95 1.09 7.09
C ARG A 62 -9.95 1.91 5.82
N ASN A 63 -10.32 3.17 5.95
CA ASN A 63 -10.06 4.23 4.99
C ASN A 63 -8.59 4.11 4.55
N SER A 64 -8.34 3.42 3.44
CA SER A 64 -6.99 3.19 2.96
C SER A 64 -6.52 4.50 2.37
N CYS A 65 -5.49 5.11 2.95
CA CYS A 65 -4.87 6.34 2.46
C CYS A 65 -4.10 6.12 1.14
N GLY A 66 -4.43 5.08 0.36
CA GLY A 66 -3.73 4.71 -0.86
C GLY A 66 -4.23 5.52 -2.04
N LEU A 67 -3.32 6.18 -2.75
CA LEU A 67 -3.61 7.06 -3.90
C LEU A 67 -3.72 6.31 -5.24
N LEU A 68 -3.90 4.98 -5.23
CA LEU A 68 -3.86 4.18 -6.48
C LEU A 68 -4.98 4.58 -7.46
N LYS A 69 -6.17 4.92 -6.95
CA LYS A 69 -7.28 5.37 -7.80
C LYS A 69 -6.98 6.76 -8.35
N GLU A 70 -6.48 7.65 -7.52
CA GLU A 70 -6.15 9.02 -7.86
C GLU A 70 -5.00 9.08 -8.89
N ILE A 71 -3.97 8.22 -8.76
CA ILE A 71 -2.89 8.07 -9.75
C ILE A 71 -3.45 7.60 -11.10
N HIS A 72 -4.33 6.59 -11.11
CA HIS A 72 -4.95 6.10 -12.34
C HIS A 72 -5.83 7.17 -13.01
N VAL A 73 -6.56 7.95 -12.21
CA VAL A 73 -7.39 9.06 -12.71
C VAL A 73 -6.52 10.23 -13.17
N LEU A 74 -5.37 10.47 -12.53
CA LEU A 74 -4.39 11.47 -12.95
C LEU A 74 -3.83 11.15 -14.34
N GLU A 75 -3.44 9.89 -14.58
CA GLU A 75 -2.97 9.45 -15.89
C GLU A 75 -4.03 9.68 -16.98
N LYS A 76 -5.28 9.29 -16.70
CA LYS A 76 -6.40 9.49 -17.64
C LYS A 76 -6.70 10.96 -17.92
N SER A 77 -6.77 11.80 -16.88
CA SER A 77 -7.06 13.23 -17.04
C SER A 77 -5.92 13.98 -17.74
N THR A 78 -4.68 13.57 -17.49
CA THR A 78 -3.51 14.08 -18.22
C THR A 78 -3.59 13.70 -19.71
N GLN A 79 -3.93 12.44 -20.03
CA GLN A 79 -4.08 12.00 -21.41
C GLN A 79 -5.20 12.78 -22.12
N LYS A 80 -6.36 12.95 -21.49
CA LYS A 80 -7.48 13.75 -22.05
C LYS A 80 -7.06 15.18 -22.37
N LEU A 81 -6.29 15.83 -21.49
CA LEU A 81 -5.80 17.19 -21.73
C LEU A 81 -4.83 17.22 -22.91
N THR A 82 -3.90 16.27 -22.99
CA THR A 82 -2.98 16.13 -24.14
C THR A 82 -3.75 15.96 -25.44
N ASP A 83 -4.74 15.07 -25.48
CA ASP A 83 -5.57 14.82 -26.66
C ASP A 83 -6.34 16.08 -27.08
N ALA A 84 -6.87 16.86 -26.12
CA ALA A 84 -7.57 18.10 -26.38
C ALA A 84 -6.63 19.19 -26.95
N ILE A 85 -5.39 19.26 -26.45
CA ILE A 85 -4.35 20.17 -26.95
C ILE A 85 -3.92 19.79 -28.37
N ASP A 86 -3.63 18.51 -28.60
CA ASP A 86 -3.18 17.99 -29.90
C ASP A 86 -4.25 18.14 -30.98
N ALA A 87 -5.52 18.02 -30.60
CA ALA A 87 -6.63 18.27 -31.49
C ALA A 87 -6.74 19.77 -31.83
N ALA A 88 -6.37 20.71 -30.95
CA ALA A 88 -6.65 22.12 -31.15
C ALA A 88 -5.74 22.79 -32.21
N PRO A 89 -6.27 23.23 -33.37
CA PRO A 89 -5.49 24.06 -34.30
C PRO A 89 -5.27 25.46 -33.71
N ILE A 90 -4.13 26.06 -34.05
CA ILE A 90 -3.83 27.46 -33.70
C ILE A 90 -4.42 28.35 -34.80
N PRO A 91 -5.21 29.39 -34.47
CA PRO A 91 -5.55 29.88 -33.13
C PRO A 91 -6.75 29.17 -32.51
N LEU A 92 -6.69 28.92 -31.20
CA LEU A 92 -7.77 28.35 -30.38
C LEU A 92 -8.98 29.31 -30.36
N PHE A 93 -10.14 28.83 -30.81
CA PHE A 93 -11.41 29.56 -30.73
C PHE A 93 -12.58 28.61 -30.50
N GLY A 94 -13.63 29.12 -29.83
CA GLY A 94 -14.93 28.45 -29.71
C GLY A 94 -14.90 27.18 -28.85
N ASP A 95 -15.62 26.15 -29.30
CA ASP A 95 -15.86 24.92 -28.52
C ASP A 95 -14.56 24.20 -28.12
N ARG A 96 -13.51 24.24 -28.94
CA ARG A 96 -12.23 23.59 -28.60
C ARG A 96 -11.46 24.27 -27.47
N GLU A 97 -11.63 25.59 -27.32
CA GLU A 97 -11.08 26.31 -26.18
C GLU A 97 -11.82 25.92 -24.90
N ALA A 98 -13.13 25.66 -24.99
CA ALA A 98 -13.91 25.15 -23.87
C ALA A 98 -13.48 23.72 -23.50
N ASP A 99 -13.26 22.84 -24.48
CA ASP A 99 -12.79 21.46 -24.25
C ASP A 99 -11.44 21.41 -23.52
N VAL A 100 -10.47 22.22 -23.97
CA VAL A 100 -9.15 22.32 -23.33
C VAL A 100 -9.28 22.86 -21.89
N ARG A 101 -10.15 23.86 -21.68
CA ARG A 101 -10.40 24.43 -20.35
C ARG A 101 -11.07 23.43 -19.41
N GLU A 102 -12.02 22.65 -19.90
CA GLU A 102 -12.70 21.61 -19.14
C GLU A 102 -11.72 20.49 -18.75
N ALA A 103 -10.92 19.99 -19.70
CA ALA A 103 -9.91 18.98 -19.43
C ALA A 103 -8.86 19.47 -18.41
N ALA A 104 -8.45 20.74 -18.49
CA ALA A 104 -7.55 21.35 -17.51
C ALA A 104 -8.18 21.47 -16.12
N ALA A 105 -9.47 21.80 -16.05
CA ALA A 105 -10.20 21.86 -14.78
C ALA A 105 -10.37 20.48 -14.14
N GLU A 106 -10.65 19.43 -14.94
CA GLU A 106 -10.69 18.04 -14.48
C GLU A 106 -9.33 17.64 -13.88
N LEU A 107 -8.23 17.88 -14.60
CA LEU A 107 -6.88 17.58 -14.12
C LEU A 107 -6.54 18.35 -12.83
N ALA A 108 -6.93 19.63 -12.73
CA ALA A 108 -6.71 20.43 -11.53
C ALA A 108 -7.46 19.88 -10.31
N ALA A 109 -8.69 19.39 -10.49
CA ALA A 109 -9.47 18.76 -9.43
C ALA A 109 -8.83 17.44 -8.96
N VAL A 110 -8.32 16.62 -9.89
CA VAL A 110 -7.61 15.39 -9.56
C VAL A 110 -6.31 15.67 -8.79
N CYS A 111 -5.54 16.67 -9.22
CA CYS A 111 -4.37 17.13 -8.48
C CYS A 111 -4.72 17.61 -7.06
N ALA A 112 -5.87 18.26 -6.87
CA ALA A 112 -6.33 18.66 -5.55
C ALA A 112 -6.65 17.45 -4.66
N ALA A 113 -7.45 16.52 -5.15
CA ALA A 113 -7.76 15.29 -4.42
C ALA A 113 -6.50 14.49 -4.06
N MET A 114 -5.51 14.43 -4.97
CA MET A 114 -4.22 13.80 -4.67
C MET A 114 -3.47 14.48 -3.53
N ARG A 115 -3.38 15.82 -3.51
CA ARG A 115 -2.73 16.54 -2.42
C ARG A 115 -3.40 16.27 -1.08
N ASP A 116 -4.73 16.28 -1.06
CA ASP A 116 -5.51 16.04 0.16
C ASP A 116 -5.31 14.61 0.70
N GLY A 117 -5.07 13.63 -0.19
CA GLY A 117 -4.75 12.25 0.20
C GLY A 117 -3.26 12.00 0.51
N LEU A 118 -2.34 12.83 0.03
CA LEU A 118 -0.90 12.68 0.29
C LEU A 118 -0.53 12.91 1.75
N GLU A 119 -1.09 13.93 2.39
CA GLU A 119 -0.81 14.24 3.80
C GLU A 119 -1.15 13.08 4.77
N PRO A 120 -2.38 12.48 4.74
CA PRO A 120 -2.69 11.35 5.59
C PRO A 120 -1.86 10.10 5.25
N LEU A 121 -1.49 9.90 3.98
CA LEU A 121 -0.59 8.82 3.58
C LEU A 121 0.81 8.99 4.17
N GLU A 122 1.40 10.19 4.08
CA GLU A 122 2.72 10.48 4.65
C GLU A 122 2.72 10.23 6.16
N ARG A 123 1.69 10.70 6.86
CA ARG A 123 1.53 10.47 8.30
C ARG A 123 1.48 8.97 8.63
N GLN A 124 0.74 8.19 7.86
CA GLN A 124 0.64 6.74 8.05
C GLN A 124 1.98 6.04 7.80
N VAL A 125 2.70 6.41 6.74
CA VAL A 125 4.05 5.88 6.44
C VAL A 125 5.01 6.19 7.58
N ARG A 126 5.00 7.44 8.09
CA ARG A 126 5.83 7.88 9.21
C ARG A 126 5.51 7.12 10.50
N GLU A 127 4.22 6.91 10.79
CA GLU A 127 3.78 6.12 11.94
C GLU A 127 4.28 4.67 11.87
N VAL A 128 4.13 4.03 10.72
CA VAL A 128 4.60 2.65 10.49
C VAL A 128 6.12 2.59 10.60
N PHE A 129 6.84 3.54 10.00
CA PHE A 129 8.30 3.62 10.11
C PHE A 129 8.75 3.71 11.57
N HIS A 130 8.17 4.61 12.36
CA HIS A 130 8.49 4.73 13.79
C HIS A 130 8.18 3.45 14.57
N ARG A 131 7.08 2.75 14.26
CA ARG A 131 6.76 1.45 14.87
C ARG A 131 7.79 0.37 14.52
N ILE A 132 8.26 0.34 13.27
CA ILE A 132 9.32 -0.61 12.85
C ILE A 132 10.61 -0.32 13.60
N VAL A 133 11.03 0.94 13.65
CA VAL A 133 12.25 1.36 14.38
C VAL A 133 12.15 0.98 15.85
N ARG A 134 11.02 1.31 16.50
CA ARG A 134 10.78 0.98 17.91
C ARG A 134 10.79 -0.53 18.16
N SER A 135 10.09 -1.31 17.35
CA SER A 135 10.05 -2.77 17.44
C SER A 135 11.45 -3.39 17.30
N ARG A 136 12.29 -2.83 16.40
CA ARG A 136 13.69 -3.26 16.25
C ARG A 136 14.50 -2.99 17.51
N VAL A 137 14.36 -1.82 18.13
CA VAL A 137 15.08 -1.47 19.37
C VAL A 137 14.63 -2.38 20.52
N GLU A 138 13.33 -2.51 20.75
CA GLU A 138 12.77 -3.37 21.80
C GLU A 138 13.19 -4.85 21.63
N GLY A 139 13.26 -5.33 20.39
CA GLY A 139 13.71 -6.69 20.07
C GLY A 139 15.22 -6.91 20.28
N LEU A 140 16.05 -5.87 20.15
CA LEU A 140 17.48 -5.94 20.41
C LEU A 140 17.77 -5.86 21.92
N ASP A 141 17.08 -4.97 22.64
CA ASP A 141 17.26 -4.76 24.08
C ASP A 141 16.82 -5.98 24.92
N SER A 142 15.79 -6.70 24.46
CA SER A 142 15.33 -7.94 25.10
C SER A 142 16.30 -9.11 24.91
N SER A 143 17.15 -9.09 23.87
CA SER A 143 18.23 -10.08 23.71
C SER A 143 19.38 -9.83 24.68
N MET A 144 19.56 -8.61 25.19
CA MET A 144 20.63 -8.27 26.13
C MET A 144 20.26 -8.57 27.59
N HIS A 145 18.98 -8.48 27.97
CA HIS A 145 18.52 -8.77 29.33
C HIS A 145 18.34 -10.27 29.66
N ASN A 146 18.39 -11.16 28.66
CA ASN A 146 18.30 -12.62 28.86
C ASN A 146 19.69 -13.29 28.87
N ALA A 147 20.78 -12.51 28.92
CA ALA A 147 22.16 -12.99 28.93
C ALA A 147 22.84 -12.86 30.31
N ASP A 148 22.12 -12.39 31.33
CA ASP A 148 22.52 -12.38 32.75
C ASP A 148 21.68 -13.40 33.55
#